data_AF-A0A256G1Y2-F1
#
_entry.id   AF-A0A256G1Y2-F1
#
_cell.length_a   1.000
_cell.length_b   1.000
_cell.length_c   1.000
_cell.angle_alpha   90.00
_cell.angle_beta   90.00
_cell.angle_gamma   90.00
#
_symmetry.space_group_name_H-M   'P 1'
#
loop_
_entity.id
_entity.type
_entity.pdbx_description
1 polymer ?
#
loop_
_entity_poly.entity_id
_entity_poly.type
_entity_poly.pdbx_seq_one_letter_code
_entity_poly.pdbx_strand_id
1 'polypeptide(L)'
;MAPRVLVSDKLSPTAVQIFKDRGVEVDYLPDIGKDKEKLLEVIGQYDGLAIRSATKATEKLIAAATKLKVIGRAGIGVDNVDIPAASRRGIIVMNTPFGNSITTAEHAIALMFAVARQLPEADVSTRAGKWEKNRFMGVEITGKTLGVVGCGNIGAVVAARGIGLKMHVVAFDPFLSEARAQELGVEKLELDELLARADFITLHTPLTDKTRGIINADALAKTKPGVRIINCARGGLIVEKDLVAALKSGHVAGAGIDVFETEPATDNELFNLPNVVCTPHLGASTSEAQENVAIQVAEQMSDYLVKGAVSNAINMPSITAEEAPRLKPFVKLAEVLGAFVGQVTDEPIQEVEVLFDGATAAMNTRALISAALAGLIRPQVADVNMVSAPIMVKERGIIVSEIKRDKSGIFDGYIKLIVKTTERERSIAGTCFSDGKARFIQIKDINLDAEVGPHMLYVTNVDIPGMIGLLGTICGKHNINIANFALGRDHPGGNAIAMLYVDERIPQAALDELIAQEAIKAARPLEFNIEEA
;
A
#
# COMPACT_ATOMS: atom_id res chain seq x y z
N MET A 1 -10.49 24.23 -7.38
CA MET A 1 -11.38 24.10 -6.21
C MET A 1 -10.63 23.34 -5.14
N ALA A 2 -10.81 23.69 -3.86
CA ALA A 2 -10.20 22.95 -2.76
C ALA A 2 -10.75 21.51 -2.72
N PRO A 3 -9.93 20.50 -2.40
CA PRO A 3 -10.42 19.14 -2.20
C PRO A 3 -11.46 19.09 -1.07
N ARG A 4 -12.49 18.25 -1.22
CA ARG A 4 -13.53 18.06 -0.19
C ARG A 4 -13.39 16.72 0.51
N VAL A 5 -13.39 16.72 1.84
CA VAL A 5 -13.33 15.51 2.68
C VAL A 5 -14.59 15.35 3.50
N LEU A 6 -15.18 14.15 3.46
CA LEU A 6 -16.22 13.74 4.38
C LEU A 6 -15.60 13.01 5.58
N VAL A 7 -15.82 13.53 6.78
CA VAL A 7 -15.54 12.79 8.02
C VAL A 7 -16.86 12.18 8.48
N SER A 8 -17.00 10.86 8.30
CA SER A 8 -18.28 10.15 8.46
C SER A 8 -18.46 9.44 9.80
N ASP A 9 -17.38 9.36 10.57
CA ASP A 9 -17.32 8.77 11.91
C ASP A 9 -16.88 9.80 12.95
N LYS A 10 -17.10 9.51 14.23
CA LYS A 10 -16.55 10.29 15.34
C LYS A 10 -15.01 10.25 15.29
N LEU A 11 -14.42 11.40 15.00
CA LEU A 11 -12.98 11.69 15.09
C LEU A 11 -12.76 12.89 16.02
N SER A 12 -11.52 13.08 16.46
CA SER A 12 -11.17 14.30 17.19
C SER A 12 -11.47 15.54 16.33
N PRO A 13 -12.04 16.61 16.92
CA PRO A 13 -12.20 17.90 16.24
C PRO A 13 -10.88 18.46 15.69
N THR A 14 -9.74 18.09 16.26
CA THR A 14 -8.40 18.48 15.77
C THR A 14 -8.18 18.03 14.32
N ALA A 15 -8.68 16.86 13.92
CA ALA A 15 -8.59 16.41 12.53
C ALA A 15 -9.29 17.38 11.57
N VAL A 16 -10.47 17.87 11.94
CA VAL A 16 -11.24 18.84 11.15
C VAL A 16 -10.46 20.15 11.01
N GLN A 17 -9.80 20.59 12.08
CA GLN A 17 -8.97 21.79 12.05
C GLN A 17 -7.74 21.61 11.14
N ILE A 18 -7.04 20.48 11.24
CA ILE A 18 -5.87 20.17 10.39
C ILE A 18 -6.21 20.19 8.91
N PHE A 19 -7.33 19.57 8.51
CA PHE A 19 -7.78 19.61 7.13
C PHE A 19 -8.00 21.06 6.65
N LYS A 20 -8.72 21.87 7.44
CA LYS A 20 -8.97 23.29 7.11
C LYS A 20 -7.67 24.09 6.99
N ASP A 21 -6.76 23.94 7.95
CA ASP A 21 -5.46 24.63 7.97
C ASP A 21 -4.59 24.24 6.77
N ARG A 22 -4.78 23.03 6.24
CA ARG A 22 -4.09 22.52 5.04
C ARG A 22 -4.84 22.82 3.73
N GLY A 23 -5.91 23.61 3.76
CA GLY A 23 -6.65 24.02 2.56
C GLY A 23 -7.61 22.97 2.00
N VAL A 24 -8.09 22.05 2.85
CA VAL A 24 -9.09 21.04 2.51
C VAL A 24 -10.43 21.44 3.12
N GLU A 25 -11.49 21.43 2.30
CA GLU A 25 -12.86 21.63 2.76
C GLU A 25 -13.36 20.36 3.46
N VAL A 26 -14.04 20.51 4.61
CA VAL A 26 -14.47 19.36 5.41
C VAL A 26 -15.94 19.45 5.80
N ASP A 27 -16.66 18.37 5.51
CA ASP A 27 -17.97 18.10 6.12
C ASP A 27 -17.80 17.08 7.24
N TYR A 28 -18.00 17.52 8.49
CA TYR A 28 -17.93 16.67 9.68
C TYR A 28 -19.33 16.15 10.04
N LEU A 29 -19.65 14.93 9.61
CA LEU A 29 -20.94 14.28 9.80
C LEU A 29 -20.74 12.94 10.53
N PRO A 30 -20.35 12.95 11.82
CA PRO A 30 -19.81 11.77 12.52
C PRO A 30 -20.79 10.62 12.76
N ASP A 31 -22.06 10.82 12.46
CA ASP A 31 -23.11 9.79 12.59
C ASP A 31 -23.63 9.30 11.23
N ILE A 32 -23.26 9.94 10.10
CA ILE A 32 -23.72 9.54 8.76
C ILE A 32 -23.23 8.15 8.40
N GLY A 33 -22.07 7.71 8.93
CA GLY A 33 -21.51 6.38 8.73
C GLY A 33 -22.43 5.23 9.12
N LYS A 34 -23.36 5.47 10.05
CA LYS A 34 -24.36 4.49 10.49
C LYS A 34 -25.56 4.42 9.56
N ASP A 35 -25.83 5.50 8.83
CA ASP A 35 -26.94 5.65 7.89
C ASP A 35 -26.44 5.41 6.45
N LYS A 36 -26.42 4.13 6.06
CA LYS A 36 -25.84 3.70 4.78
C LYS A 36 -26.49 4.37 3.57
N GLU A 37 -27.78 4.67 3.64
CA GLU A 37 -28.54 5.27 2.55
C GLU A 37 -28.14 6.73 2.35
N LYS A 38 -28.13 7.53 3.43
CA LYS A 38 -27.67 8.92 3.36
C LYS A 38 -26.20 9.03 2.97
N LEU A 39 -25.35 8.14 3.48
CA LEU A 39 -23.94 8.12 3.10
C LEU A 39 -23.78 7.86 1.59
N LEU A 40 -24.55 6.92 1.03
CA LEU A 40 -24.58 6.63 -0.41
C LEU A 40 -25.03 7.84 -1.25
N GLU A 41 -26.00 8.62 -0.78
CA GLU A 41 -26.50 9.81 -1.48
C GLU A 41 -25.45 10.92 -1.61
N VAL A 42 -24.60 11.10 -0.60
CA VAL A 42 -23.67 12.23 -0.55
C VAL A 42 -22.25 11.90 -1.00
N ILE A 43 -21.83 10.63 -0.96
CA ILE A 43 -20.41 10.25 -1.11
C ILE A 43 -19.79 10.67 -2.46
N GLY A 44 -20.58 10.74 -3.53
CA GLY A 44 -20.11 11.18 -4.86
C GLY A 44 -19.61 12.62 -4.93
N GLN A 45 -19.81 13.42 -3.87
CA GLN A 45 -19.41 14.83 -3.81
C GLN A 45 -17.98 15.06 -3.27
N TYR A 46 -17.33 14.02 -2.75
CA TYR A 46 -16.08 14.16 -1.96
C TYR A 46 -14.86 13.55 -2.67
N ASP A 47 -13.71 14.21 -2.50
CA ASP A 47 -12.39 13.73 -2.92
C ASP A 47 -11.77 12.77 -1.89
N GLY A 48 -12.16 12.89 -0.61
CA GLY A 48 -11.67 12.02 0.46
C GLY A 48 -12.74 11.60 1.46
N LEU A 49 -12.58 10.41 2.03
CA LEU A 49 -13.45 9.84 3.04
C LEU A 49 -12.62 9.43 4.25
N ALA A 50 -12.80 10.15 5.37
CA ALA A 50 -12.18 9.82 6.65
C ALA A 50 -13.16 9.03 7.51
N ILE A 51 -12.75 7.84 7.94
CA ILE A 51 -13.57 6.87 8.67
C ILE A 51 -12.85 6.37 9.92
N ARG A 52 -13.59 5.71 10.81
CA ARG A 52 -13.05 4.95 11.92
C ARG A 52 -13.51 3.49 11.83
N SER A 53 -14.47 3.07 12.64
CA SER A 53 -14.98 1.68 12.69
C SER A 53 -16.47 1.58 12.41
N ALA A 54 -17.22 2.69 12.41
CA ALA A 54 -18.67 2.66 12.22
C ALA A 54 -19.01 2.60 10.73
N THR A 55 -18.39 3.45 9.91
CA THR A 55 -18.54 3.42 8.46
C THR A 55 -17.90 2.16 7.89
N LYS A 56 -18.63 1.48 7.00
CA LYS A 56 -18.12 0.37 6.18
C LYS A 56 -18.00 0.83 4.73
N ALA A 57 -16.78 1.01 4.23
CA ALA A 57 -16.49 1.34 2.85
C ALA A 57 -16.57 0.08 1.96
N THR A 58 -17.80 -0.37 1.73
CA THR A 58 -18.12 -1.54 0.88
C THR A 58 -17.96 -1.22 -0.60
N GLU A 59 -17.86 -2.24 -1.46
CA GLU A 59 -17.88 -2.10 -2.92
C GLU A 59 -19.03 -1.22 -3.43
N LYS A 60 -20.25 -1.38 -2.87
CA LYS A 60 -21.42 -0.56 -3.22
C LYS A 60 -21.19 0.93 -2.94
N LEU A 61 -20.59 1.26 -1.80
CA LEU A 61 -20.30 2.65 -1.43
C LEU A 61 -19.19 3.22 -2.33
N ILE A 62 -18.13 2.44 -2.53
CA ILE A 62 -16.99 2.80 -3.37
C ILE A 62 -17.43 3.06 -4.82
N ALA A 63 -18.34 2.24 -5.35
CA ALA A 63 -18.89 2.42 -6.69
C ALA A 63 -19.68 3.72 -6.86
N ALA A 64 -20.42 4.16 -5.83
CA ALA A 64 -21.17 5.42 -5.83
C ALA A 64 -20.26 6.66 -5.68
N ALA A 65 -19.03 6.48 -5.20
CA ALA A 65 -18.09 7.55 -4.89
C ALA A 65 -17.31 8.04 -6.13
N THR A 66 -17.99 8.72 -7.04
CA THR A 66 -17.46 9.07 -8.37
C THR A 66 -16.23 9.97 -8.37
N LYS A 67 -16.01 10.79 -7.33
CA LYS A 67 -14.86 11.71 -7.19
C LYS A 67 -13.79 11.25 -6.20
N LEU A 68 -14.05 10.17 -5.47
CA LEU A 68 -13.23 9.78 -4.34
C LEU A 68 -11.83 9.36 -4.80
N LYS A 69 -10.80 9.90 -4.15
CA LYS A 69 -9.38 9.63 -4.42
C LYS A 69 -8.71 8.90 -3.27
N VAL A 70 -9.16 9.12 -2.03
CA VAL A 70 -8.56 8.54 -0.82
C VAL A 70 -9.59 8.16 0.23
N ILE A 71 -9.40 7.01 0.86
CA ILE A 71 -10.08 6.59 2.09
C ILE A 71 -9.03 6.53 3.19
N GLY A 72 -9.18 7.36 4.23
CA GLY A 72 -8.32 7.35 5.41
C GLY A 72 -9.03 6.70 6.58
N ARG A 73 -8.48 5.59 7.09
CA ARG A 73 -8.98 4.92 8.29
C ARG A 73 -8.16 5.40 9.50
N ALA A 74 -8.83 6.05 10.45
CA ALA A 74 -8.27 6.44 11.74
C ALA A 74 -8.13 5.22 12.68
N GLY A 75 -7.03 4.50 12.53
CA GLY A 75 -6.62 3.32 13.29
C GLY A 75 -5.82 2.34 12.43
N ILE A 76 -5.29 1.26 13.02
CA ILE A 76 -4.44 0.28 12.30
C ILE A 76 -5.23 -0.65 11.37
N GLY A 77 -6.23 -1.36 11.90
CA GLY A 77 -7.06 -2.30 11.13
C GLY A 77 -7.85 -1.61 10.02
N VAL A 78 -8.14 -2.32 8.94
CA VAL A 78 -8.87 -1.78 7.77
C VAL A 78 -9.95 -2.75 7.30
N ASP A 79 -10.41 -3.58 8.23
CA ASP A 79 -11.38 -4.67 7.99
C ASP A 79 -12.75 -4.14 7.52
N ASN A 80 -13.02 -2.85 7.75
CA ASN A 80 -14.22 -2.14 7.30
C ASN A 80 -14.05 -1.43 5.95
N VAL A 81 -12.95 -1.66 5.22
CA VAL A 81 -12.70 -1.12 3.88
C VAL A 81 -12.51 -2.27 2.89
N ASP A 82 -13.28 -2.25 1.81
CA ASP A 82 -13.06 -3.16 0.68
C ASP A 82 -11.88 -2.65 -0.16
N ILE A 83 -10.66 -3.06 0.25
CA ILE A 83 -9.42 -2.65 -0.41
C ILE A 83 -9.40 -3.11 -1.87
N PRO A 84 -9.76 -4.36 -2.24
CA PRO A 84 -9.83 -4.75 -3.64
C PRO A 84 -10.73 -3.84 -4.48
N ALA A 85 -11.94 -3.50 -4.01
CA ALA A 85 -12.84 -2.59 -4.72
C ALA A 85 -12.26 -1.18 -4.83
N ALA A 86 -11.67 -0.65 -3.74
CA ALA A 86 -11.01 0.66 -3.74
C ALA A 86 -9.86 0.69 -4.74
N SER A 87 -9.00 -0.32 -4.73
CA SER A 87 -7.84 -0.39 -5.63
C SER A 87 -8.23 -0.53 -7.08
N ARG A 88 -9.25 -1.34 -7.43
CA ARG A 88 -9.78 -1.41 -8.81
C ARG A 88 -10.27 -0.06 -9.31
N ARG A 89 -10.89 0.73 -8.42
CA ARG A 89 -11.33 2.11 -8.67
C ARG A 89 -10.22 3.16 -8.61
N GLY A 90 -8.99 2.75 -8.32
CA GLY A 90 -7.84 3.66 -8.23
C GLY A 90 -7.83 4.53 -6.96
N ILE A 91 -8.59 4.16 -5.92
CA ILE A 91 -8.71 4.90 -4.67
C ILE A 91 -7.64 4.44 -3.69
N ILE A 92 -6.87 5.37 -3.14
CA ILE A 92 -5.85 5.07 -2.14
C ILE A 92 -6.52 4.75 -0.81
N VAL A 93 -6.09 3.67 -0.16
CA VAL A 93 -6.50 3.35 1.22
C VAL A 93 -5.33 3.58 2.15
N MET A 94 -5.51 4.46 3.13
CA MET A 94 -4.50 4.79 4.14
C MET A 94 -4.98 4.41 5.55
N ASN A 95 -4.06 4.01 6.41
CA ASN A 95 -4.32 3.80 7.84
C ASN A 95 -3.37 4.62 8.71
N THR A 96 -3.46 4.46 10.03
CA THR A 96 -2.62 5.19 11.00
C THR A 96 -1.84 4.20 11.86
N PRO A 97 -0.73 3.63 11.34
CA PRO A 97 -0.05 2.47 11.93
C PRO A 97 0.69 2.78 13.23
N PHE A 98 0.78 4.06 13.62
CA PHE A 98 1.52 4.51 14.80
C PHE A 98 0.62 5.10 15.88
N GLY A 99 -0.56 5.62 15.53
CA GLY A 99 -1.38 6.43 16.43
C GLY A 99 -1.89 5.73 17.70
N ASN A 100 -1.97 4.41 17.73
CA ASN A 100 -2.41 3.62 18.90
C ASN A 100 -1.39 2.56 19.36
N SER A 101 -0.16 2.55 18.83
CA SER A 101 0.82 1.50 19.14
C SER A 101 1.15 1.40 20.63
N ILE A 102 1.29 2.55 21.29
CA ILE A 102 1.56 2.65 22.73
C ILE A 102 0.36 2.14 23.53
N THR A 103 -0.83 2.66 23.24
CA THR A 103 -2.06 2.31 23.94
C THR A 103 -2.39 0.82 23.85
N THR A 104 -2.22 0.21 22.67
CA THR A 104 -2.46 -1.24 22.52
C THR A 104 -1.43 -2.07 23.26
N ALA A 105 -0.17 -1.63 23.30
CA ALA A 105 0.86 -2.28 24.10
C ALA A 105 0.56 -2.18 25.60
N GLU A 106 0.13 -1.01 26.09
CA GLU A 106 -0.28 -0.81 27.48
C GLU A 106 -1.46 -1.71 27.85
N HIS A 107 -2.46 -1.83 26.96
CA HIS A 107 -3.60 -2.71 27.17
C HIS A 107 -3.21 -4.18 27.23
N ALA A 108 -2.27 -4.63 26.38
CA ALA A 108 -1.75 -6.00 26.44
C ALA A 108 -1.00 -6.28 27.76
N ILE A 109 -0.18 -5.35 28.23
CA ILE A 109 0.48 -5.46 29.55
C ILE A 109 -0.54 -5.42 30.69
N ALA A 110 -1.58 -4.58 30.59
CA ALA A 110 -2.64 -4.51 31.59
C ALA A 110 -3.42 -5.84 31.67
N LEU A 111 -3.79 -6.42 30.53
CA LEU A 111 -4.43 -7.74 30.48
C LEU A 111 -3.51 -8.85 30.99
N MET A 112 -2.20 -8.78 30.70
CA MET A 112 -1.22 -9.70 31.27
C MET A 112 -1.24 -9.69 32.81
N PHE A 113 -1.25 -8.50 33.43
CA PHE A 113 -1.39 -8.38 34.88
C PHE A 113 -2.76 -8.82 35.40
N ALA A 114 -3.83 -8.47 34.70
CA ALA A 114 -5.19 -8.83 35.07
C ALA A 114 -5.35 -10.36 35.15
N VAL A 115 -4.79 -11.08 34.17
CA VAL A 115 -4.78 -12.54 34.13
C VAL A 115 -3.82 -13.12 35.17
N ALA A 116 -2.60 -12.57 35.29
CA ALA A 116 -1.61 -13.07 36.25
C ALA A 116 -2.09 -12.99 37.70
N ARG A 117 -2.93 -12.00 38.02
CA ARG A 117 -3.37 -11.67 39.39
C ARG A 117 -4.87 -11.87 39.62
N GLN A 118 -5.61 -12.38 38.63
CA GLN A 118 -7.05 -12.64 38.69
C GLN A 118 -7.87 -11.39 39.11
N LEU A 119 -7.45 -10.21 38.62
CA LEU A 119 -7.95 -8.93 39.14
C LEU A 119 -9.48 -8.77 39.00
N PRO A 120 -10.11 -9.07 37.85
CA PRO A 120 -11.56 -8.85 37.70
C PRO A 120 -12.38 -9.70 38.67
N GLU A 121 -12.02 -10.99 38.84
CA GLU A 121 -12.73 -11.88 39.76
C GLU A 121 -12.54 -11.47 41.22
N ALA A 122 -11.33 -11.04 41.58
CA ALA A 122 -11.02 -10.55 42.92
C ALA A 122 -11.77 -9.26 43.26
N ASP A 123 -11.87 -8.32 42.31
CA ASP A 123 -12.68 -7.09 42.45
C ASP A 123 -14.15 -7.42 42.65
N VAL A 124 -14.74 -8.29 41.81
CA VAL A 124 -16.14 -8.72 41.93
C VAL A 124 -16.42 -9.36 43.30
N SER A 125 -15.55 -10.28 43.73
CA SER A 125 -15.69 -10.96 45.04
C SER A 125 -15.63 -9.95 46.20
N THR A 126 -14.67 -9.02 46.16
CA THR A 126 -14.47 -8.03 47.22
C THR A 126 -15.62 -7.03 47.28
N ARG A 127 -16.13 -6.56 46.13
CA ARG A 127 -17.30 -5.67 46.04
C ARG A 127 -18.58 -6.34 46.53
N ALA A 128 -18.68 -7.66 46.38
CA ALA A 128 -19.77 -8.45 46.97
C ALA A 128 -19.63 -8.64 48.49
N GLY A 129 -18.64 -8.01 49.14
CA GLY A 129 -18.41 -8.08 50.58
C GLY A 129 -17.72 -9.35 51.05
N LYS A 130 -17.22 -10.19 50.14
CA LYS A 130 -16.50 -11.42 50.48
C LYS A 130 -15.02 -11.11 50.73
N TRP A 131 -14.37 -11.91 51.57
CA TRP A 131 -12.94 -11.80 51.87
C TRP A 131 -12.20 -13.11 51.56
N GLU A 132 -12.19 -13.49 50.29
CA GLU A 132 -11.70 -14.79 49.82
C GLU A 132 -10.18 -14.80 49.55
N LYS A 133 -9.36 -14.25 50.46
CA LYS A 133 -7.90 -14.13 50.28
C LYS A 133 -7.22 -15.43 49.83
N ASN A 134 -7.66 -16.56 50.38
CA ASN A 134 -7.05 -17.87 50.10
C ASN A 134 -7.53 -18.50 48.76
N ARG A 135 -8.58 -17.95 48.13
CA ARG A 135 -9.07 -18.41 46.82
C ARG A 135 -8.18 -17.90 45.68
N PHE A 136 -7.64 -16.69 45.81
CA PHE A 136 -6.86 -16.05 44.75
C PHE A 136 -5.37 -16.30 44.95
N MET A 137 -4.75 -16.99 43.98
CA MET A 137 -3.32 -17.28 43.98
C MET A 137 -2.75 -16.92 42.61
N GLY A 138 -2.25 -15.69 42.51
CA GLY A 138 -1.64 -15.19 41.29
C GLY A 138 -0.24 -15.73 41.05
N VAL A 139 0.37 -15.28 39.96
CA VAL A 139 1.78 -15.54 39.63
C VAL A 139 2.58 -14.24 39.56
N GLU A 140 3.83 -14.33 39.97
CA GLU A 140 4.82 -13.26 39.73
C GLU A 140 5.32 -13.33 38.28
N ILE A 141 5.50 -12.19 37.62
CA ILE A 141 5.98 -12.11 36.23
C ILE A 141 7.50 -11.93 36.12
N THR A 142 8.14 -11.37 37.15
CA THR A 142 9.58 -11.11 37.19
C THR A 142 10.37 -12.39 36.94
N GLY A 143 11.38 -12.33 36.07
CA GLY A 143 12.22 -13.46 35.70
C GLY A 143 11.52 -14.55 34.86
N LYS A 144 10.24 -14.39 34.51
CA LYS A 144 9.55 -15.30 33.59
C LYS A 144 9.82 -14.93 32.13
N THR A 145 9.55 -15.86 31.23
CA THR A 145 9.72 -15.67 29.79
C THR A 145 8.44 -15.12 29.17
N LEU A 146 8.54 -13.95 28.51
CA LEU A 146 7.50 -13.37 27.67
C LEU A 146 7.81 -13.68 26.20
N GLY A 147 6.96 -14.48 25.57
CA GLY A 147 6.96 -14.73 24.13
C GLY A 147 6.10 -13.70 23.39
N VAL A 148 6.72 -12.91 22.53
CA VAL A 148 6.06 -11.91 21.68
C VAL A 148 5.92 -12.47 20.26
N VAL A 149 4.70 -12.81 19.86
CA VAL A 149 4.41 -13.29 18.49
C VAL A 149 4.02 -12.09 17.64
N GLY A 150 4.91 -11.67 16.74
CA GLY A 150 4.86 -10.42 15.99
C GLY A 150 5.58 -9.29 16.72
N CYS A 151 6.71 -8.83 16.17
CA CYS A 151 7.56 -7.79 16.77
C CYS A 151 7.58 -6.52 15.91
N GLY A 152 6.42 -6.14 15.36
CA GLY A 152 6.20 -4.86 14.70
C GLY A 152 6.05 -3.70 15.69
N ASN A 153 5.38 -2.62 15.29
CA ASN A 153 5.26 -1.39 16.10
C ASN A 153 4.74 -1.64 17.53
N ILE A 154 3.66 -2.42 17.69
CA ILE A 154 3.09 -2.71 19.01
C ILE A 154 3.97 -3.73 19.76
N GLY A 155 4.36 -4.81 19.10
CA GLY A 155 5.16 -5.88 19.72
C GLY A 155 6.49 -5.39 20.26
N ALA A 156 7.15 -4.45 19.58
CA ALA A 156 8.38 -3.82 20.05
C ALA A 156 8.17 -2.99 21.33
N VAL A 157 7.05 -2.28 21.47
CA VAL A 157 6.72 -1.55 22.70
C VAL A 157 6.42 -2.53 23.83
N VAL A 158 5.66 -3.60 23.55
CA VAL A 158 5.39 -4.66 24.54
C VAL A 158 6.67 -5.34 25.00
N ALA A 159 7.58 -5.66 24.10
CA ALA A 159 8.89 -6.20 24.41
C ALA A 159 9.68 -5.27 25.34
N ALA A 160 9.78 -3.98 25.01
CA ALA A 160 10.46 -3.00 25.84
C ALA A 160 9.85 -2.90 27.26
N ARG A 161 8.51 -2.98 27.37
CA ARG A 161 7.83 -3.02 28.68
C ARG A 161 8.08 -4.33 29.43
N GLY A 162 8.10 -5.47 28.76
CA GLY A 162 8.46 -6.77 29.34
C GLY A 162 9.87 -6.76 29.93
N ILE A 163 10.85 -6.21 29.20
CA ILE A 163 12.24 -6.03 29.69
C ILE A 163 12.25 -5.09 30.91
N GLY A 164 11.49 -3.99 30.85
CA GLY A 164 11.33 -3.05 31.97
C GLY A 164 10.77 -3.72 33.23
N LEU A 165 9.85 -4.68 33.05
CA LEU A 165 9.27 -5.54 34.08
C LEU A 165 10.18 -6.72 34.49
N LYS A 166 11.42 -6.74 33.99
CA LYS A 166 12.45 -7.76 34.30
C LYS A 166 12.07 -9.17 33.88
N MET A 167 11.33 -9.30 32.77
CA MET A 167 11.06 -10.58 32.10
C MET A 167 12.18 -10.91 31.11
N HIS A 168 12.36 -12.19 30.80
CA HIS A 168 13.14 -12.63 29.63
C HIS A 168 12.26 -12.54 28.39
N VAL A 169 12.57 -11.65 27.45
CA VAL A 169 11.72 -11.43 26.27
C VAL A 169 12.29 -12.15 25.06
N VAL A 170 11.48 -13.03 24.49
CA VAL A 170 11.76 -13.73 23.23
C VAL A 170 10.70 -13.35 22.20
N ALA A 171 11.06 -13.29 20.92
CA ALA A 171 10.16 -12.83 19.87
C ALA A 171 10.20 -13.72 18.63
N PHE A 172 9.02 -14.00 18.07
CA PHE A 172 8.88 -14.61 16.75
C PHE A 172 8.29 -13.58 15.79
N ASP A 173 9.04 -13.23 14.75
CA ASP A 173 8.56 -12.44 13.62
C ASP A 173 9.42 -12.74 12.39
N PRO A 174 8.84 -13.27 11.29
CA PRO A 174 9.59 -13.56 10.06
C PRO A 174 10.30 -12.34 9.46
N PHE A 175 9.82 -11.13 9.74
CA PHE A 175 10.34 -9.88 9.19
C PHE A 175 11.28 -9.15 10.15
N LEU A 176 11.49 -9.65 11.37
CA LEU A 176 12.44 -9.08 12.32
C LEU A 176 13.87 -9.49 11.94
N SER A 177 14.73 -8.53 11.61
CA SER A 177 16.16 -8.78 11.42
C SER A 177 16.88 -9.03 12.75
N GLU A 178 17.97 -9.80 12.73
CA GLU A 178 18.84 -10.01 13.92
C GLU A 178 19.32 -8.70 14.55
N ALA A 179 19.77 -7.75 13.71
CA ALA A 179 20.25 -6.44 14.18
C ALA A 179 19.16 -5.69 14.96
N ARG A 180 17.92 -5.69 14.46
CA ARG A 180 16.79 -5.06 15.15
C ARG A 180 16.39 -5.80 16.43
N ALA A 181 16.48 -7.12 16.46
CA ALA A 181 16.22 -7.90 17.68
C ALA A 181 17.23 -7.55 18.79
N GLN A 182 18.52 -7.46 18.44
CA GLN A 182 19.58 -7.05 19.35
C GLN A 182 19.37 -5.62 19.86
N GLU A 183 19.00 -4.68 18.99
CA GLU A 183 18.69 -3.29 19.38
C GLU A 183 17.52 -3.21 20.36
N LEU A 184 16.49 -4.03 20.16
CA LEU A 184 15.33 -4.13 21.07
C LEU A 184 15.65 -4.89 22.37
N GLY A 185 16.81 -5.54 22.48
CA GLY A 185 17.18 -6.37 23.62
C GLY A 185 16.36 -7.64 23.75
N VAL A 186 15.85 -8.18 22.63
CA VAL A 186 15.06 -9.42 22.59
C VAL A 186 15.81 -10.53 21.86
N GLU A 187 15.55 -11.77 22.25
CA GLU A 187 16.03 -12.95 21.53
C GLU A 187 15.04 -13.32 20.43
N LYS A 188 15.47 -13.32 19.18
CA LYS A 188 14.66 -13.79 18.05
C LYS A 188 14.66 -15.31 18.02
N LEU A 189 13.48 -15.92 17.93
CA LEU A 189 13.29 -17.37 17.86
C LEU A 189 12.32 -17.75 16.75
N GLU A 190 12.34 -19.03 16.37
CA GLU A 190 11.25 -19.65 15.63
C GLU A 190 10.02 -19.89 16.53
N LEU A 191 8.84 -20.01 15.94
CA LEU A 191 7.58 -20.07 16.68
C LEU A 191 7.56 -21.24 17.68
N ASP A 192 7.94 -22.44 17.26
CA ASP A 192 7.92 -23.63 18.12
C ASP A 192 8.85 -23.50 19.34
N GLU A 193 10.02 -22.86 19.16
CA GLU A 193 10.96 -22.60 20.25
C GLU A 193 10.41 -21.56 21.23
N LEU A 194 9.74 -20.52 20.73
CA LEU A 194 9.05 -19.53 21.56
C LEU A 194 7.96 -20.20 22.40
N LEU A 195 7.11 -21.03 21.78
CA LEU A 195 6.00 -21.72 22.46
C LEU A 195 6.52 -22.60 23.60
N ALA A 196 7.60 -23.35 23.36
CA ALA A 196 8.19 -24.25 24.36
C ALA A 196 8.82 -23.53 25.57
N ARG A 197 9.20 -22.25 25.42
CA ARG A 197 9.92 -21.48 26.46
C ARG A 197 9.04 -20.50 27.22
N ALA A 198 8.04 -19.94 26.57
CA ALA A 198 7.24 -18.83 27.09
C ALA A 198 6.34 -19.24 28.27
N ASP A 199 6.38 -18.44 29.34
CA ASP A 199 5.41 -18.54 30.45
C ASP A 199 4.20 -17.63 30.19
N PHE A 200 4.42 -16.56 29.44
CA PHE A 200 3.40 -15.66 28.90
C PHE A 200 3.58 -15.52 27.41
N ILE A 201 2.50 -15.58 26.64
CA ILE A 201 2.52 -15.34 25.18
C ILE A 201 1.60 -14.17 24.88
N THR A 202 2.06 -13.23 24.05
CA THR A 202 1.26 -12.08 23.60
C THR A 202 1.34 -11.95 22.08
N LEU A 203 0.19 -11.76 21.44
CA LEU A 203 0.05 -11.71 19.98
C LEU A 203 -0.03 -10.26 19.49
N HIS A 204 0.76 -9.94 18.46
CA HIS A 204 0.85 -8.62 17.82
C HIS A 204 1.05 -8.71 16.30
N THR A 205 0.54 -9.78 15.68
CA THR A 205 0.56 -9.97 14.23
C THR A 205 -0.73 -9.48 13.56
N PRO A 206 -0.69 -9.07 12.28
CA PRO A 206 -1.90 -8.88 11.49
C PRO A 206 -2.60 -10.23 11.24
N LEU A 207 -3.92 -10.21 11.00
CA LEU A 207 -4.66 -11.38 10.54
C LEU A 207 -4.49 -11.54 9.02
N THR A 208 -3.89 -12.64 8.61
CA THR A 208 -3.65 -13.04 7.22
C THR A 208 -3.89 -14.54 7.10
N ASP A 209 -3.91 -15.09 5.87
CA ASP A 209 -4.04 -16.54 5.70
C ASP A 209 -2.90 -17.33 6.36
N LYS A 210 -1.71 -16.72 6.51
CA LYS A 210 -0.56 -17.34 7.18
C LYS A 210 -0.60 -17.26 8.72
N THR A 211 -1.34 -16.30 9.27
CA THR A 211 -1.39 -16.03 10.73
C THR A 211 -2.74 -16.40 11.34
N ARG A 212 -3.75 -16.72 10.52
CA ARG A 212 -5.03 -17.25 10.96
C ARG A 212 -4.82 -18.58 11.67
N GLY A 213 -5.31 -18.66 12.91
CA GLY A 213 -5.15 -19.84 13.74
C GLY A 213 -3.69 -20.18 14.04
N ILE A 214 -2.79 -19.19 14.04
CA ILE A 214 -1.37 -19.41 14.38
C ILE A 214 -1.22 -20.03 15.77
N ILE A 215 -2.16 -19.76 16.67
CA ILE A 215 -2.34 -20.50 17.93
C ILE A 215 -3.59 -21.41 17.79
N ASN A 216 -3.37 -22.63 17.34
CA ASN A 216 -4.36 -23.72 17.27
C ASN A 216 -4.05 -24.81 18.31
N ALA A 217 -4.80 -25.92 18.30
CA ALA A 217 -4.57 -27.05 19.20
C ALA A 217 -3.12 -27.58 19.19
N ASP A 218 -2.50 -27.70 18.01
CA ASP A 218 -1.12 -28.17 17.88
C ASP A 218 -0.12 -27.19 18.48
N ALA A 219 -0.30 -25.89 18.25
CA ALA A 219 0.54 -24.85 18.84
C ALA A 219 0.38 -24.81 20.36
N LEU A 220 -0.86 -24.91 20.86
CA LEU A 220 -1.14 -24.96 22.30
C LEU A 220 -0.51 -26.19 22.96
N ALA A 221 -0.50 -27.35 22.31
CA ALA A 221 0.14 -28.54 22.83
C ALA A 221 1.67 -28.39 23.02
N LYS A 222 2.31 -27.51 22.24
CA LYS A 222 3.74 -27.20 22.34
C LYS A 222 4.08 -26.20 23.44
N THR A 223 3.09 -25.50 24.02
CA THR A 223 3.35 -24.54 25.08
C THR A 223 3.68 -25.23 26.40
N LYS A 224 4.36 -24.50 27.29
CA LYS A 224 4.48 -24.91 28.69
C LYS A 224 3.11 -25.14 29.34
N PRO A 225 2.96 -26.20 30.17
CA PRO A 225 1.83 -26.30 31.08
C PRO A 225 1.78 -25.09 32.01
N GLY A 226 0.61 -24.48 32.13
CA GLY A 226 0.38 -23.28 32.94
C GLY A 226 0.71 -21.95 32.25
N VAL A 227 0.96 -21.96 30.93
CA VAL A 227 1.14 -20.73 30.13
C VAL A 227 -0.07 -19.80 30.24
N ARG A 228 0.16 -18.50 30.09
CA ARG A 228 -0.91 -17.49 29.96
C ARG A 228 -0.84 -16.79 28.60
N ILE A 229 -1.96 -16.61 27.94
CA ILE A 229 -2.01 -16.12 26.55
C ILE A 229 -2.81 -14.82 26.47
N ILE A 230 -2.24 -13.79 25.84
CA ILE A 230 -2.83 -12.47 25.66
C ILE A 230 -3.03 -12.20 24.17
N ASN A 231 -4.23 -11.78 23.79
CA ASN A 231 -4.53 -11.35 22.42
C ASN A 231 -5.26 -10.00 22.42
N CYS A 232 -4.50 -8.95 22.09
CA CYS A 232 -5.00 -7.60 21.81
C CYS A 232 -4.77 -7.19 20.34
N ALA A 233 -4.50 -8.17 19.46
CA ALA A 233 -4.15 -7.91 18.08
C ALA A 233 -5.36 -8.07 17.16
N ARG A 234 -5.73 -9.30 16.82
CA ARG A 234 -6.89 -9.59 15.97
C ARG A 234 -7.59 -10.87 16.41
N GLY A 235 -8.91 -10.89 16.26
CA GLY A 235 -9.69 -12.11 16.33
C GLY A 235 -9.24 -13.13 15.29
N GLY A 236 -9.34 -14.43 15.61
CA GLY A 236 -8.94 -15.51 14.71
C GLY A 236 -7.43 -15.76 14.58
N LEU A 237 -6.57 -15.06 15.32
CA LEU A 237 -5.17 -15.47 15.50
C LEU A 237 -5.06 -16.70 16.42
N ILE A 238 -5.96 -16.78 17.40
CA ILE A 238 -6.17 -17.95 18.24
C ILE A 238 -7.43 -18.64 17.76
N VAL A 239 -7.40 -19.95 17.58
CA VAL A 239 -8.62 -20.75 17.40
C VAL A 239 -9.34 -20.81 18.74
N GLU A 240 -10.45 -20.07 18.88
CA GLU A 240 -11.08 -19.86 20.19
C GLU A 240 -11.53 -21.17 20.86
N LYS A 241 -12.03 -22.13 20.06
CA LYS A 241 -12.44 -23.45 20.55
C LYS A 241 -11.28 -24.25 21.16
N ASP A 242 -10.11 -24.18 20.54
CA ASP A 242 -8.92 -24.88 21.01
C ASP A 242 -8.41 -24.24 22.31
N LEU A 243 -8.46 -22.91 22.39
CA LEU A 243 -8.12 -22.18 23.63
C LEU A 243 -9.07 -22.55 24.77
N VAL A 244 -10.39 -22.61 24.51
CA VAL A 244 -11.38 -23.05 25.50
C VAL A 244 -11.08 -24.45 26.02
N ALA A 245 -10.77 -25.40 25.13
CA ALA A 245 -10.40 -26.76 25.53
C ALA A 245 -9.13 -26.77 26.39
N ALA A 246 -8.10 -26.01 26.00
CA ALA A 246 -6.85 -25.92 26.73
C ALA A 246 -7.02 -25.26 28.13
N LEU A 247 -7.88 -24.25 28.24
CA LEU A 247 -8.24 -23.61 29.52
C LEU A 247 -9.03 -24.57 30.42
N LYS A 248 -10.03 -25.29 29.88
CA LYS A 248 -10.82 -26.28 30.63
C LYS A 248 -9.95 -27.45 31.12
N SER A 249 -8.95 -27.86 30.34
CA SER A 249 -8.00 -28.91 30.73
C SER A 249 -6.98 -28.47 31.79
N GLY A 250 -6.79 -27.16 31.97
CA GLY A 250 -5.77 -26.58 32.84
C GLY A 250 -4.36 -26.47 32.22
N HIS A 251 -4.17 -26.91 30.96
CA HIS A 251 -2.91 -26.72 30.24
C HIS A 251 -2.57 -25.24 30.05
N VAL A 252 -3.56 -24.42 29.70
CA VAL A 252 -3.45 -22.96 29.72
C VAL A 252 -4.01 -22.46 31.05
N ALA A 253 -3.19 -21.77 31.84
CA ALA A 253 -3.60 -21.30 33.17
C ALA A 253 -4.59 -20.14 33.12
N GLY A 254 -4.55 -19.32 32.06
CA GLY A 254 -5.49 -18.24 31.86
C GLY A 254 -5.24 -17.45 30.56
N ALA A 255 -6.20 -16.64 30.16
CA ALA A 255 -6.12 -15.87 28.93
C ALA A 255 -6.69 -14.45 29.06
N GLY A 256 -6.10 -13.49 28.34
CA GLY A 256 -6.57 -12.11 28.25
C GLY A 256 -6.94 -11.80 26.80
N ILE A 257 -8.23 -11.62 26.52
CA ILE A 257 -8.75 -11.54 25.15
C ILE A 257 -9.49 -10.21 24.96
N ASP A 258 -8.94 -9.34 24.11
CA ASP A 258 -9.56 -8.06 23.76
C ASP A 258 -10.33 -8.12 22.43
N VAL A 259 -10.03 -9.12 21.60
CA VAL A 259 -10.53 -9.23 20.21
C VAL A 259 -11.01 -10.64 19.92
N PHE A 260 -12.09 -10.77 19.16
CA PHE A 260 -12.83 -12.02 18.95
C PHE A 260 -12.99 -12.34 17.46
N GLU A 261 -13.12 -13.62 17.12
CA GLU A 261 -13.36 -14.10 15.75
C GLU A 261 -14.60 -13.43 15.12
N THR A 262 -15.63 -13.19 15.93
CA THR A 262 -16.84 -12.47 15.53
C THR A 262 -17.05 -11.27 16.46
N GLU A 263 -17.11 -10.07 15.88
CA GLU A 263 -17.38 -8.83 16.59
C GLU A 263 -18.60 -8.10 16.02
N PRO A 264 -19.51 -7.57 16.87
CA PRO A 264 -19.48 -7.58 18.33
C PRO A 264 -19.72 -8.98 18.94
N ALA A 265 -18.85 -9.40 19.85
CA ALA A 265 -18.98 -10.66 20.56
C ALA A 265 -20.01 -10.52 21.69
N THR A 266 -21.22 -11.00 21.44
CA THR A 266 -22.34 -10.96 22.42
C THR A 266 -22.55 -12.29 23.12
N ASP A 267 -22.04 -13.39 22.55
CA ASP A 267 -22.03 -14.73 23.12
C ASP A 267 -20.69 -15.40 22.76
N ASN A 268 -20.00 -15.93 23.75
CA ASN A 268 -18.72 -16.62 23.59
C ASN A 268 -18.44 -17.53 24.80
N GLU A 269 -17.99 -18.77 24.56
CA GLU A 269 -17.66 -19.72 25.64
C GLU A 269 -16.58 -19.19 26.60
N LEU A 270 -15.66 -18.35 26.11
CA LEU A 270 -14.61 -17.73 26.92
C LEU A 270 -15.16 -16.85 28.05
N PHE A 271 -16.35 -16.27 27.88
CA PHE A 271 -16.96 -15.37 28.87
C PHE A 271 -17.34 -16.08 30.17
N ASN A 272 -17.50 -17.41 30.13
CA ASN A 272 -17.92 -18.20 31.27
C ASN A 272 -16.75 -18.87 32.01
N LEU A 273 -15.50 -18.64 31.57
CA LEU A 273 -14.32 -19.24 32.16
C LEU A 273 -13.70 -18.30 33.22
N PRO A 274 -13.52 -18.74 34.48
CA PRO A 274 -13.04 -17.88 35.56
C PRO A 274 -11.61 -17.37 35.34
N ASN A 275 -10.79 -18.16 34.65
CA ASN A 275 -9.40 -17.82 34.35
C ASN A 275 -9.22 -17.02 33.05
N VAL A 276 -10.29 -16.39 32.54
CA VAL A 276 -10.23 -15.55 31.35
C VAL A 276 -10.66 -14.12 31.67
N VAL A 277 -9.88 -13.16 31.18
CA VAL A 277 -10.23 -11.73 31.21
C VAL A 277 -10.57 -11.30 29.79
N CYS A 278 -11.81 -10.87 29.58
CA CYS A 278 -12.28 -10.38 28.29
C CYS A 278 -12.52 -8.87 28.34
N THR A 279 -12.16 -8.15 27.27
CA THR A 279 -12.51 -6.73 27.08
C THR A 279 -13.08 -6.50 25.68
N PRO A 280 -14.01 -5.55 25.49
CA PRO A 280 -14.70 -5.36 24.21
C PRO A 280 -13.88 -4.49 23.24
N HIS A 281 -12.73 -4.99 22.77
CA HIS A 281 -11.86 -4.34 21.79
C HIS A 281 -11.43 -2.92 22.22
N LEU A 282 -10.84 -2.83 23.41
CA LEU A 282 -10.42 -1.59 24.06
C LEU A 282 -8.97 -1.19 23.76
N GLY A 283 -8.18 -2.00 23.05
CA GLY A 283 -6.75 -1.75 22.82
C GLY A 283 -6.39 -0.39 22.19
N ALA A 284 -7.35 0.35 21.62
CA ALA A 284 -7.15 1.71 21.11
C ALA A 284 -8.09 2.76 21.75
N SER A 285 -8.79 2.40 22.82
CA SER A 285 -9.88 3.18 23.40
C SER A 285 -9.38 4.13 24.51
N THR A 286 -8.44 5.01 24.18
CA THR A 286 -8.00 6.12 25.04
C THR A 286 -8.08 7.46 24.32
N SER A 287 -8.15 8.56 25.07
CA SER A 287 -8.13 9.93 24.54
C SER A 287 -6.91 10.18 23.63
N GLU A 288 -5.74 9.72 24.06
CA GLU A 288 -4.46 9.94 23.36
C GLU A 288 -4.43 9.18 22.04
N ALA A 289 -4.88 7.92 22.03
CA ALA A 289 -4.97 7.14 20.80
C ALA A 289 -5.96 7.75 19.82
N GLN A 290 -7.14 8.20 20.30
CA GLN A 290 -8.15 8.85 19.47
C GLN A 290 -7.63 10.14 18.84
N GLU A 291 -6.89 10.93 19.60
CA GLU A 291 -6.27 12.16 19.11
C GLU A 291 -5.19 11.86 18.06
N ASN A 292 -4.26 10.97 18.38
CA ASN A 292 -3.12 10.67 17.51
C ASN A 292 -3.53 10.07 16.17
N VAL A 293 -4.50 9.15 16.15
CA VAL A 293 -5.00 8.59 14.88
C VAL A 293 -5.76 9.64 14.05
N ALA A 294 -6.46 10.56 14.71
CA ALA A 294 -7.20 11.62 14.03
C ALA A 294 -6.25 12.65 13.41
N ILE A 295 -5.20 13.04 14.13
CA ILE A 295 -4.13 13.91 13.61
C ILE A 295 -3.46 13.23 12.41
N GLN A 296 -2.98 12.00 12.59
CA GLN A 296 -2.22 11.29 11.56
C GLN A 296 -3.02 11.11 10.27
N VAL A 297 -4.31 10.72 10.35
CA VAL A 297 -5.14 10.53 9.17
C VAL A 297 -5.41 11.85 8.44
N ALA A 298 -5.63 12.95 9.18
CA ALA A 298 -5.90 14.25 8.58
C ALA A 298 -4.68 14.81 7.85
N GLU A 299 -3.49 14.68 8.44
CA GLU A 299 -2.25 15.15 7.84
C GLU A 299 -1.93 14.41 6.54
N GLN A 300 -1.91 13.07 6.58
CA GLN A 300 -1.55 12.26 5.41
C GLN A 300 -2.56 12.37 4.26
N MET A 301 -3.85 12.43 4.57
CA MET A 301 -4.88 12.64 3.54
C MET A 301 -4.73 14.02 2.91
N SER A 302 -4.47 15.06 3.72
CA SER A 302 -4.26 16.42 3.21
C SER A 302 -3.01 16.51 2.34
N ASP A 303 -1.90 15.90 2.76
CA ASP A 303 -0.66 15.88 1.97
C ASP A 303 -0.87 15.20 0.62
N TYR A 304 -1.66 14.13 0.56
CA TYR A 304 -2.02 13.51 -0.72
C TYR A 304 -2.94 14.41 -1.56
N LEU A 305 -4.05 14.89 -1.00
CA LEU A 305 -5.05 15.65 -1.74
C LEU A 305 -4.52 17.00 -2.27
N VAL A 306 -3.57 17.61 -1.56
CA VAL A 306 -3.03 18.93 -1.88
C VAL A 306 -1.69 18.84 -2.62
N LYS A 307 -0.80 17.92 -2.22
CA LYS A 307 0.59 17.84 -2.74
C LYS A 307 0.87 16.56 -3.52
N GLY A 308 -0.01 15.56 -3.48
CA GLY A 308 0.21 14.24 -4.07
C GLY A 308 1.16 13.34 -3.29
N ALA A 309 1.58 13.73 -2.08
CA ALA A 309 2.47 12.90 -1.24
C ALA A 309 1.68 11.77 -0.58
N VAL A 310 2.21 10.54 -0.61
CA VAL A 310 1.49 9.34 -0.17
C VAL A 310 2.24 8.69 0.98
N SER A 311 1.63 8.63 2.15
CA SER A 311 2.16 7.92 3.31
C SER A 311 1.13 6.95 3.88
N ASN A 312 1.62 5.87 4.51
CA ASN A 312 0.81 4.83 5.14
C ASN A 312 -0.29 4.26 4.23
N ALA A 313 -0.03 4.22 2.92
CA ALA A 313 -0.93 3.59 1.96
C ALA A 313 -0.78 2.07 2.03
N ILE A 314 -1.91 1.38 2.01
CA ILE A 314 -1.97 -0.09 2.10
C ILE A 314 -1.95 -0.72 0.71
N ASN A 315 -2.53 -0.03 -0.27
CA ASN A 315 -2.73 -0.55 -1.62
C ASN A 315 -1.85 0.10 -2.69
N MET A 316 -0.91 0.95 -2.30
CA MET A 316 0.11 1.48 -3.21
C MET A 316 1.42 1.77 -2.47
N PRO A 317 2.57 1.84 -3.18
CA PRO A 317 3.83 2.24 -2.58
C PRO A 317 3.73 3.65 -2.00
N SER A 318 4.16 3.82 -0.75
CA SER A 318 4.33 5.14 -0.15
C SER A 318 5.42 5.92 -0.88
N ILE A 319 5.21 7.22 -1.06
CA ILE A 319 6.17 8.17 -1.64
C ILE A 319 6.30 9.30 -0.62
N THR A 320 7.44 9.34 0.06
CA THR A 320 7.68 10.33 1.11
C THR A 320 7.78 11.74 0.53
N ALA A 321 7.57 12.77 1.36
CA ALA A 321 7.71 14.16 0.94
C ALA A 321 9.13 14.52 0.48
N GLU A 322 10.15 13.83 1.00
CA GLU A 322 11.56 14.02 0.59
C GLU A 322 11.86 13.34 -0.76
N GLU A 323 11.28 12.15 -1.00
CA GLU A 323 11.42 11.43 -2.25
C GLU A 323 10.63 12.08 -3.39
N ALA A 324 9.46 12.65 -3.10
CA ALA A 324 8.51 13.10 -4.12
C ALA A 324 9.13 14.06 -5.16
N PRO A 325 9.90 15.11 -4.79
CA PRO A 325 10.55 15.99 -5.77
C PRO A 325 11.53 15.25 -6.69
N ARG A 326 12.29 14.29 -6.16
CA ARG A 326 13.28 13.51 -6.92
C ARG A 326 12.62 12.45 -7.80
N LEU A 327 11.52 11.88 -7.32
CA LEU A 327 10.82 10.77 -7.96
C LEU A 327 9.83 11.26 -9.02
N LYS A 328 9.26 12.46 -8.88
CA LYS A 328 8.23 13.01 -9.79
C LYS A 328 8.63 12.98 -11.28
N PRO A 329 9.84 13.43 -11.69
CA PRO A 329 10.27 13.32 -13.09
C PRO A 329 10.32 11.88 -13.59
N PHE A 330 10.80 10.95 -12.76
CA PHE A 330 10.95 9.54 -13.14
C PHE A 330 9.62 8.78 -13.13
N VAL A 331 8.67 9.14 -12.26
CA VAL A 331 7.28 8.67 -12.35
C VAL A 331 6.68 9.10 -13.67
N LYS A 332 6.93 10.35 -14.08
CA LYS A 332 6.42 10.85 -15.35
C LYS A 332 7.04 10.13 -16.54
N LEU A 333 8.35 9.92 -16.50
CA LEU A 333 9.09 9.14 -17.48
C LEU A 333 8.55 7.71 -17.58
N ALA A 334 8.39 7.01 -16.45
CA ALA A 334 7.88 5.65 -16.44
C ALA A 334 6.49 5.57 -17.06
N GLU A 335 5.58 6.49 -16.70
CA GLU A 335 4.25 6.62 -17.29
C GLU A 335 4.31 6.85 -18.80
N VAL A 336 5.22 7.72 -19.27
CA VAL A 336 5.42 8.00 -20.70
C VAL A 336 5.95 6.77 -21.45
N LEU A 337 6.92 6.04 -20.88
CA LEU A 337 7.45 4.81 -21.48
C LEU A 337 6.35 3.75 -21.58
N GLY A 338 5.55 3.59 -20.53
CA GLY A 338 4.38 2.72 -20.54
C GLY A 338 3.38 3.14 -21.62
N ALA A 339 2.99 4.42 -21.64
CA ALA A 339 2.03 4.97 -22.58
C ALA A 339 2.49 4.84 -24.03
N PHE A 340 3.79 4.98 -24.31
CA PHE A 340 4.33 4.72 -25.64
C PHE A 340 4.02 3.28 -26.04
N VAL A 341 4.43 2.31 -25.21
CA VAL A 341 4.27 0.89 -25.55
C VAL A 341 2.79 0.53 -25.68
N GLY A 342 1.94 1.04 -24.79
CA GLY A 342 0.50 0.80 -24.83
C GLY A 342 -0.19 1.34 -26.09
N GLN A 343 0.31 2.44 -26.65
CA GLN A 343 -0.25 3.03 -27.88
C GLN A 343 0.24 2.37 -29.16
N VAL A 344 1.43 1.75 -29.14
CA VAL A 344 1.99 1.08 -30.32
C VAL A 344 1.74 -0.43 -30.34
N THR A 345 1.20 -1.01 -29.26
CA THR A 345 1.01 -2.45 -29.09
C THR A 345 -0.47 -2.80 -29.11
N ASP A 346 -0.89 -3.41 -30.20
CA ASP A 346 -2.27 -3.86 -30.41
C ASP A 346 -2.47 -5.31 -29.90
N GLU A 347 -1.37 -6.06 -29.74
CA GLU A 347 -1.40 -7.49 -29.38
C GLU A 347 -1.51 -7.72 -27.86
N PRO A 348 -2.04 -8.88 -27.43
CA PRO A 348 -2.02 -9.27 -26.02
C PRO A 348 -0.59 -9.36 -25.47
N ILE A 349 -0.33 -8.60 -24.41
CA ILE A 349 0.94 -8.61 -23.68
C ILE A 349 1.00 -9.86 -22.80
N GLN A 350 2.15 -10.55 -22.81
CA GLN A 350 2.42 -11.71 -21.96
C GLN A 350 3.35 -11.36 -20.79
N GLU A 351 4.36 -10.52 -21.05
CA GLU A 351 5.36 -10.15 -20.06
C GLU A 351 5.76 -8.67 -20.21
N VAL A 352 5.96 -8.00 -19.07
CA VAL A 352 6.53 -6.66 -18.95
C VAL A 352 7.74 -6.74 -18.02
N GLU A 353 8.93 -6.52 -18.56
CA GLU A 353 10.16 -6.40 -17.80
C GLU A 353 10.52 -4.92 -17.67
N VAL A 354 10.79 -4.47 -16.44
CA VAL A 354 11.22 -3.10 -16.15
C VAL A 354 12.64 -3.14 -15.59
N LEU A 355 13.58 -2.63 -16.37
CA LEU A 355 14.98 -2.48 -16.01
C LEU A 355 15.25 -1.06 -15.50
N PHE A 356 15.84 -0.98 -14.31
CA PHE A 356 16.35 0.23 -13.70
C PHE A 356 17.88 0.19 -13.67
N ASP A 357 18.49 1.19 -14.31
CA ASP A 357 19.95 1.32 -14.37
C ASP A 357 20.42 2.57 -13.61
N GLY A 358 21.58 2.45 -12.96
CA GLY A 358 22.27 3.55 -12.30
C GLY A 358 21.42 4.16 -11.18
N ALA A 359 21.31 5.48 -11.17
CA ALA A 359 20.60 6.22 -10.13
C ALA A 359 19.14 5.79 -9.96
N THR A 360 18.48 5.29 -11.01
CA THR A 360 17.08 4.84 -10.95
C THR A 360 16.89 3.53 -10.19
N ALA A 361 17.92 2.68 -10.13
CA ALA A 361 17.88 1.40 -9.41
C ALA A 361 17.76 1.57 -7.89
N ALA A 362 18.29 2.68 -7.37
CA ALA A 362 18.23 3.04 -5.95
C ALA A 362 16.95 3.82 -5.57
N MET A 363 16.10 4.17 -6.53
CA MET A 363 14.85 4.88 -6.28
C MET A 363 13.73 3.93 -5.81
N ASN A 364 12.57 4.51 -5.48
CA ASN A 364 11.34 3.77 -5.22
C ASN A 364 10.78 3.14 -6.52
N THR A 365 11.43 2.07 -6.93
CA THR A 365 11.18 1.28 -8.13
C THR A 365 9.77 0.69 -8.19
N ARG A 366 9.15 0.37 -7.05
CA ARG A 366 7.74 -0.06 -6.99
C ARG A 366 6.78 1.02 -7.50
N ALA A 367 7.02 2.27 -7.11
CA ALA A 367 6.23 3.40 -7.61
C ALA A 367 6.46 3.60 -9.12
N LEU A 368 7.70 3.49 -9.59
CA LEU A 368 8.03 3.61 -11.00
C LEU A 368 7.40 2.49 -11.86
N ILE A 369 7.43 1.24 -11.41
CA ILE A 369 6.72 0.13 -12.07
C ILE A 369 5.22 0.43 -12.12
N SER A 370 4.62 0.87 -11.01
CA SER A 370 3.19 1.18 -10.98
C SER A 370 2.80 2.29 -11.97
N ALA A 371 3.66 3.31 -12.13
CA ALA A 371 3.48 4.36 -13.12
C ALA A 371 3.63 3.85 -14.56
N ALA A 372 4.66 3.01 -14.82
CA ALA A 372 4.85 2.36 -16.11
C ALA A 372 3.64 1.50 -16.53
N LEU A 373 3.13 0.67 -15.61
CA LEU A 373 1.95 -0.15 -15.87
C LEU A 373 0.69 0.69 -16.09
N ALA A 374 0.54 1.79 -15.35
CA ALA A 374 -0.59 2.71 -15.55
C ALA A 374 -0.54 3.36 -16.94
N GLY A 375 0.64 3.82 -17.37
CA GLY A 375 0.84 4.30 -18.74
C GLY A 375 0.52 3.23 -19.78
N LEU A 376 1.02 2.01 -19.58
CA LEU A 376 0.86 0.88 -20.49
C LEU A 376 -0.60 0.52 -20.77
N ILE A 377 -1.45 0.50 -19.75
CA ILE A 377 -2.85 0.08 -19.89
C ILE A 377 -3.76 1.23 -20.31
N ARG A 378 -3.40 2.49 -20.06
CA ARG A 378 -4.28 3.65 -20.26
C ARG A 378 -4.94 3.74 -21.64
N PRO A 379 -4.25 3.44 -22.76
CA PRO A 379 -4.88 3.47 -24.08
C PRO A 379 -6.08 2.51 -24.21
N GLN A 380 -6.13 1.47 -23.38
CA GLN A 380 -7.19 0.45 -23.38
C GLN A 380 -8.23 0.68 -22.27
N VAL A 381 -7.87 1.40 -21.21
CA VAL A 381 -8.72 1.65 -20.03
C VAL A 381 -8.54 3.08 -19.54
N ALA A 382 -9.56 3.93 -19.76
CA ALA A 382 -9.47 5.36 -19.49
C ALA A 382 -9.19 5.72 -18.01
N ASP A 383 -9.76 4.97 -17.06
CA ASP A 383 -9.70 5.29 -15.62
C ASP A 383 -8.55 4.58 -14.86
N VAL A 384 -7.52 4.11 -15.56
CA VAL A 384 -6.39 3.42 -14.92
C VAL A 384 -5.41 4.40 -14.28
N ASN A 385 -4.92 4.07 -13.08
CA ASN A 385 -3.90 4.84 -12.36
C ASN A 385 -2.89 3.91 -11.66
N MET A 386 -1.95 4.49 -10.91
CA MET A 386 -0.88 3.74 -10.25
C MET A 386 -1.36 2.71 -9.20
N VAL A 387 -2.60 2.85 -8.72
CA VAL A 387 -3.20 1.90 -7.76
C VAL A 387 -3.89 0.75 -8.51
N SER A 388 -4.67 1.06 -9.55
CA SER A 388 -5.45 0.06 -10.28
C SER A 388 -4.62 -0.72 -11.30
N ALA A 389 -3.56 -0.11 -11.87
CA ALA A 389 -2.80 -0.74 -12.95
C ALA A 389 -2.15 -2.07 -12.55
N PRO A 390 -1.39 -2.18 -11.43
CA PRO A 390 -0.75 -3.46 -11.08
C PRO A 390 -1.74 -4.60 -10.89
N ILE A 391 -2.96 -4.29 -10.42
CA ILE A 391 -4.04 -5.26 -10.24
C ILE A 391 -4.58 -5.70 -11.60
N MET A 392 -4.92 -4.75 -12.46
CA MET A 392 -5.43 -5.05 -13.81
C MET A 392 -4.43 -5.86 -14.64
N VAL A 393 -3.13 -5.56 -14.55
CA VAL A 393 -2.05 -6.34 -15.20
C VAL A 393 -2.06 -7.78 -14.69
N LYS A 394 -2.11 -7.97 -13.37
CA LYS A 394 -2.11 -9.28 -12.74
C LYS A 394 -3.37 -10.10 -13.10
N GLU A 395 -4.55 -9.47 -13.10
CA GLU A 395 -5.82 -10.11 -13.49
C GLU A 395 -5.84 -10.55 -14.96
N ARG A 396 -5.11 -9.84 -15.83
CA ARG A 396 -4.89 -10.23 -17.23
C ARG A 396 -3.83 -11.33 -17.42
N GLY A 397 -3.22 -11.82 -16.34
CA GLY A 397 -2.19 -12.85 -16.38
C GLY A 397 -0.84 -12.39 -16.93
N ILE A 398 -0.60 -11.07 -17.00
CA ILE A 398 0.65 -10.51 -17.50
C ILE A 398 1.73 -10.67 -16.41
N ILE A 399 2.86 -11.26 -16.79
CA ILE A 399 4.02 -11.41 -15.91
C ILE A 399 4.75 -10.07 -15.84
N VAL A 400 5.08 -9.61 -14.63
CA VAL A 400 5.87 -8.39 -14.42
C VAL A 400 7.17 -8.77 -13.73
N SER A 401 8.30 -8.42 -14.34
CA SER A 401 9.64 -8.64 -13.80
C SER A 401 10.37 -7.30 -13.58
N GLU A 402 11.19 -7.27 -12.54
CA GLU A 402 12.00 -6.11 -12.16
C GLU A 402 13.48 -6.49 -12.26
N ILE A 403 14.27 -5.66 -12.94
CA ILE A 403 15.73 -5.79 -13.00
C ILE A 403 16.36 -4.50 -12.46
N LYS A 404 17.32 -4.65 -11.55
CA LYS A 404 18.13 -3.54 -11.03
C LYS A 404 19.59 -3.78 -11.38
N ARG A 405 20.26 -2.74 -11.87
CA ARG A 405 21.67 -2.80 -12.23
C ARG A 405 22.41 -1.56 -11.77
N ASP A 406 23.65 -1.73 -11.34
CA ASP A 406 24.60 -0.63 -11.19
C ASP A 406 24.76 0.13 -12.51
N LYS A 407 25.19 1.40 -12.41
CA LYS A 407 25.31 2.29 -13.57
C LYS A 407 26.07 1.64 -14.71
N SER A 408 25.42 1.53 -15.85
CA SER A 408 26.02 1.07 -17.09
C SER A 408 25.79 2.08 -18.21
N GLY A 409 26.78 2.23 -19.10
CA GLY A 409 26.70 3.20 -20.20
C GLY A 409 26.93 4.65 -19.76
N ILE A 410 26.32 5.59 -20.49
CA ILE A 410 26.65 7.04 -20.42
C ILE A 410 25.68 7.85 -19.57
N PHE A 411 24.48 7.34 -19.28
CA PHE A 411 23.45 8.05 -18.51
C PHE A 411 23.63 7.81 -17.01
N ASP A 412 23.29 8.80 -16.19
CA ASP A 412 23.38 8.64 -14.74
C ASP A 412 22.37 7.63 -14.18
N GLY A 413 21.20 7.56 -14.81
CA GLY A 413 20.26 6.46 -14.68
C GLY A 413 19.18 6.54 -15.74
N TYR A 414 18.62 5.40 -16.11
CA TYR A 414 17.54 5.30 -17.08
C TYR A 414 16.60 4.15 -16.73
N ILE A 415 15.38 4.22 -17.26
CA ILE A 415 14.37 3.16 -17.15
C ILE A 415 14.22 2.54 -18.53
N LYS A 416 14.28 1.22 -18.63
CA LYS A 416 13.99 0.47 -19.86
C LYS A 416 12.81 -0.46 -19.62
N LEU A 417 11.77 -0.34 -20.45
CA LEU A 417 10.65 -1.28 -20.52
C LEU A 417 10.90 -2.24 -21.67
N ILE A 418 10.76 -3.53 -21.40
CA ILE A 418 10.74 -4.58 -22.41
C ILE A 418 9.38 -5.27 -22.31
N VAL A 419 8.65 -5.31 -23.42
CA VAL A 419 7.31 -5.89 -23.49
C VAL A 419 7.32 -7.01 -24.50
N LYS A 420 6.89 -8.19 -24.04
CA LYS A 420 6.78 -9.40 -24.85
C LYS A 420 5.32 -9.70 -25.12
N THR A 421 5.04 -9.99 -26.38
CA THR A 421 3.75 -10.46 -26.90
C THR A 421 3.98 -11.83 -27.54
N THR A 422 2.91 -12.48 -27.99
CA THR A 422 3.02 -13.74 -28.74
C THR A 422 3.81 -13.62 -30.04
N GLU A 423 3.85 -12.43 -30.64
CA GLU A 423 4.43 -12.21 -31.97
C GLU A 423 5.81 -11.58 -31.94
N ARG A 424 6.10 -10.77 -30.92
CA ARG A 424 7.30 -9.93 -30.88
C ARG A 424 7.67 -9.48 -29.48
N GLU A 425 8.94 -9.12 -29.35
CA GLU A 425 9.49 -8.37 -28.24
C GLU A 425 9.77 -6.93 -28.67
N ARG A 426 9.53 -5.97 -27.78
CA ARG A 426 9.86 -4.56 -27.99
C ARG A 426 10.50 -3.98 -26.75
N SER A 427 11.46 -3.11 -26.98
CA SER A 427 12.15 -2.39 -25.93
C SER A 427 12.04 -0.88 -26.13
N ILE A 428 11.88 -0.15 -25.04
CA ILE A 428 11.98 1.31 -25.00
C ILE A 428 12.74 1.73 -23.75
N ALA A 429 13.65 2.68 -23.87
CA ALA A 429 14.33 3.28 -22.74
C ALA A 429 14.23 4.80 -22.76
N GLY A 430 14.21 5.37 -21.57
CA GLY A 430 14.19 6.82 -21.39
C GLY A 430 14.89 7.25 -20.13
N THR A 431 15.22 8.54 -20.07
CA THR A 431 15.86 9.19 -18.92
C THR A 431 15.26 10.57 -18.67
N CYS A 432 15.59 11.16 -17.53
CA CYS A 432 15.33 12.55 -17.20
C CYS A 432 16.66 13.27 -17.00
N PHE A 433 16.87 14.37 -17.72
CA PHE A 433 18.04 15.23 -17.50
C PHE A 433 17.78 16.20 -16.35
N SER A 434 18.72 17.13 -16.11
CA SER A 434 18.63 18.14 -15.04
C SER A 434 17.42 19.09 -15.19
N ASP A 435 16.82 19.17 -16.38
CA ASP A 435 15.59 19.91 -16.66
C ASP A 435 14.32 19.20 -16.19
N GLY A 436 14.42 17.95 -15.72
CA GLY A 436 13.29 17.13 -15.27
C GLY A 436 12.38 16.64 -16.40
N LYS A 437 12.74 16.90 -17.66
CA LYS A 437 11.93 16.49 -18.82
C LYS A 437 12.22 15.05 -19.20
N ALA A 438 11.17 14.30 -19.54
CA ALA A 438 11.31 12.94 -20.04
C ALA A 438 11.87 12.96 -21.47
N ARG A 439 12.83 12.06 -21.76
CA ARG A 439 13.34 11.83 -23.10
C ARG A 439 13.42 10.35 -23.43
N PHE A 440 13.06 9.98 -24.66
CA PHE A 440 13.35 8.67 -25.20
C PHE A 440 14.81 8.63 -25.64
N ILE A 441 15.55 7.63 -25.14
CA ILE A 441 16.96 7.43 -25.47
C ILE A 441 17.18 6.20 -26.37
N GLN A 442 16.23 5.28 -26.37
CA GLN A 442 16.31 4.04 -27.14
C GLN A 442 14.92 3.50 -27.45
N ILE A 443 14.68 3.07 -28.69
CA ILE A 443 13.46 2.34 -29.11
C ILE A 443 13.91 1.18 -30.00
N LYS A 444 13.46 -0.06 -29.73
CA LYS A 444 13.88 -1.26 -30.47
C LYS A 444 15.41 -1.37 -30.60
N ASP A 445 16.12 -1.06 -29.52
CA ASP A 445 17.58 -1.00 -29.43
C ASP A 445 18.28 -0.02 -30.41
N ILE A 446 17.51 0.84 -31.08
CA ILE A 446 18.03 1.98 -31.85
C ILE A 446 18.13 3.18 -30.92
N ASN A 447 19.33 3.77 -30.83
CA ASN A 447 19.56 4.97 -30.03
C ASN A 447 19.03 6.22 -30.73
N LEU A 448 18.40 7.10 -29.95
CA LEU A 448 17.91 8.41 -30.35
C LEU A 448 17.92 9.35 -29.14
N ASP A 449 17.68 10.64 -29.34
CA ASP A 449 17.41 11.58 -28.24
C ASP A 449 16.16 12.39 -28.62
N ALA A 450 15.02 12.00 -28.06
CA ALA A 450 13.73 12.61 -28.36
C ALA A 450 13.09 13.14 -27.08
N GLU A 451 12.97 14.48 -26.98
CA GLU A 451 12.11 15.11 -25.97
C GLU A 451 10.65 14.70 -26.20
N VAL A 452 9.94 14.41 -25.10
CA VAL A 452 8.54 13.98 -25.18
C VAL A 452 7.62 15.18 -25.04
N GLY A 453 6.84 15.44 -26.09
CA GLY A 453 5.76 16.43 -26.09
C GLY A 453 4.36 15.80 -26.02
N PRO A 454 3.30 16.63 -25.92
CA PRO A 454 1.93 16.16 -25.86
C PRO A 454 1.48 15.40 -27.12
N HIS A 455 1.91 15.89 -28.30
CA HIS A 455 1.61 15.29 -29.60
C HIS A 455 2.90 14.85 -30.28
N MET A 456 3.02 13.54 -30.52
CA MET A 456 4.20 12.97 -31.15
C MET A 456 3.82 12.11 -32.37
N LEU A 457 4.68 12.07 -33.38
CA LEU A 457 4.61 11.09 -34.47
C LEU A 457 5.74 10.08 -34.31
N TYR A 458 5.38 8.80 -34.20
CA TYR A 458 6.33 7.70 -34.28
C TYR A 458 6.31 7.08 -35.67
N VAL A 459 7.45 7.12 -36.37
CA VAL A 459 7.62 6.50 -37.68
C VAL A 459 8.72 5.46 -37.63
N THR A 460 8.47 4.30 -38.24
CA THR A 460 9.52 3.33 -38.58
C THR A 460 9.65 3.25 -40.09
N ASN A 461 10.88 3.29 -40.59
CA ASN A 461 11.15 3.37 -42.03
C ASN A 461 12.46 2.67 -42.39
N VAL A 462 12.71 2.54 -43.69
CA VAL A 462 14.04 2.15 -44.22
C VAL A 462 14.94 3.38 -44.30
N ASP A 463 16.21 3.27 -43.92
CA ASP A 463 17.19 4.37 -43.97
C ASP A 463 17.64 4.64 -45.41
N ILE A 464 16.91 5.51 -46.13
CA ILE A 464 17.22 5.91 -47.51
C ILE A 464 17.33 7.43 -47.66
N PRO A 465 18.14 7.93 -48.63
CA PRO A 465 18.21 9.34 -48.93
C PRO A 465 16.83 9.95 -49.22
N GLY A 466 16.58 11.15 -48.71
CA GLY A 466 15.32 11.89 -48.92
C GLY A 466 14.24 11.66 -47.86
N MET A 467 14.40 10.69 -46.95
CA MET A 467 13.38 10.37 -45.93
C MET A 467 13.01 11.57 -45.04
N ILE A 468 13.99 12.32 -44.52
CA ILE A 468 13.72 13.52 -43.69
C ILE A 468 12.92 14.56 -44.50
N GLY A 469 13.31 14.77 -45.76
CA GLY A 469 12.61 15.70 -46.66
C GLY A 469 11.17 15.25 -46.94
N LEU A 470 10.94 13.95 -47.14
CA LEU A 470 9.61 13.36 -47.31
C LEU A 470 8.71 13.63 -46.10
N LEU A 471 9.19 13.31 -44.89
CA LEU A 471 8.44 13.52 -43.64
C LEU A 471 8.12 15.01 -43.42
N GLY A 472 9.12 15.89 -43.59
CA GLY A 472 8.93 17.33 -43.46
C GLY A 472 7.96 17.90 -44.50
N THR A 473 8.02 17.43 -45.75
CA THR A 473 7.15 17.89 -46.83
C THR A 473 5.69 17.48 -46.58
N ILE A 474 5.45 16.23 -46.16
CA ILE A 474 4.09 15.76 -45.86
C ILE A 474 3.54 16.53 -44.65
N CYS A 475 4.31 16.70 -43.58
CA CYS A 475 3.88 17.48 -42.43
C CYS A 475 3.52 18.92 -42.82
N GLY A 476 4.40 19.60 -43.58
CA GLY A 476 4.16 20.96 -44.04
C GLY A 476 2.95 21.09 -44.97
N LYS A 477 2.72 20.12 -45.85
CA LYS A 477 1.53 20.06 -46.73
C LYS A 477 0.22 20.01 -45.94
N HIS A 478 0.22 19.30 -44.81
CA HIS A 478 -0.92 19.19 -43.90
C HIS A 478 -0.92 20.25 -42.79
N ASN A 479 -0.08 21.29 -42.92
CA ASN A 479 0.03 22.39 -41.97
C ASN A 479 0.40 21.95 -40.54
N ILE A 480 1.23 20.90 -40.41
CA ILE A 480 1.72 20.38 -39.14
C ILE A 480 3.09 20.97 -38.87
N ASN A 481 3.22 21.77 -37.80
CA ASN A 481 4.51 22.26 -37.35
C ASN A 481 5.27 21.18 -36.56
N ILE A 482 6.59 21.09 -36.78
CA ILE A 482 7.48 20.14 -36.10
C ILE A 482 8.37 20.92 -35.13
N ALA A 483 8.09 20.81 -33.83
CA ALA A 483 8.87 21.43 -32.76
C ALA A 483 10.21 20.73 -32.53
N ASN A 484 10.25 19.41 -32.68
CA ASN A 484 11.49 18.62 -32.56
C ASN A 484 11.45 17.44 -33.53
N PHE A 485 12.60 17.11 -34.12
CA PHE A 485 12.77 15.95 -34.99
C PHE A 485 13.97 15.14 -34.52
N ALA A 486 13.72 13.94 -33.99
CA ALA A 486 14.74 13.00 -33.58
C ALA A 486 14.75 11.77 -34.51
N LEU A 487 15.95 11.37 -34.95
CA LEU A 487 16.16 10.21 -35.81
C LEU A 487 17.20 9.28 -35.19
N GLY A 488 16.90 7.98 -35.18
CA GLY A 488 17.87 6.93 -34.91
C GLY A 488 17.88 5.92 -36.05
N ARG A 489 19.01 5.24 -36.25
CA ARG A 489 19.13 4.10 -37.17
C ARG A 489 19.94 2.97 -36.55
N ASP A 490 19.67 1.73 -36.97
CA ASP A 490 20.47 0.58 -36.54
C ASP A 490 21.85 0.56 -37.24
N HIS A 491 21.88 0.64 -38.56
CA HIS A 491 23.06 0.71 -39.42
C HIS A 491 22.72 1.44 -40.73
N PRO A 492 23.72 1.94 -41.48
CA PRO A 492 23.46 2.62 -42.75
C PRO A 492 22.69 1.73 -43.74
N GLY A 493 21.57 2.23 -44.27
CA GLY A 493 20.71 1.49 -45.21
C GLY A 493 19.75 0.49 -44.56
N GLY A 494 19.77 0.38 -43.22
CA GLY A 494 18.94 -0.54 -42.45
C GLY A 494 17.58 0.04 -42.05
N ASN A 495 17.20 -0.16 -40.79
CA ASN A 495 15.98 0.40 -40.21
C ASN A 495 16.28 1.72 -39.51
N ALA A 496 15.35 2.66 -39.64
CA ALA A 496 15.36 3.90 -38.91
C ALA A 496 14.05 4.13 -38.16
N ILE A 497 14.15 4.95 -37.12
CA ILE A 497 13.06 5.44 -36.30
C ILE A 497 13.11 6.96 -36.35
N ALA A 498 11.98 7.59 -36.68
CA ALA A 498 11.78 9.01 -36.50
C ALA A 498 10.75 9.26 -35.39
N MET A 499 11.08 10.17 -34.48
CA MET A 499 10.19 10.70 -33.45
C MET A 499 10.05 12.20 -33.69
N LEU A 500 8.86 12.65 -34.04
CA LEU A 500 8.58 14.07 -34.25
C LEU A 500 7.72 14.56 -33.09
N TYR A 501 8.14 15.63 -32.42
CA TYR A 501 7.28 16.42 -31.55
C TYR A 501 6.60 17.46 -32.44
N VAL A 502 5.28 17.43 -32.50
CA VAL A 502 4.45 18.36 -33.27
C VAL A 502 3.56 19.19 -32.35
N ASP A 503 3.18 20.39 -32.80
CA ASP A 503 2.39 21.31 -31.97
C ASP A 503 0.93 20.89 -31.81
N GLU A 504 0.41 20.12 -32.77
CA GLU A 504 -1.00 19.74 -32.84
C GLU A 504 -1.18 18.26 -33.16
N ARG A 505 -2.37 17.74 -32.86
CA ARG A 505 -2.74 16.37 -33.22
C ARG A 505 -2.68 16.15 -34.73
N ILE A 506 -2.02 15.06 -35.11
CA ILE A 506 -1.79 14.70 -36.51
C ILE A 506 -3.12 14.32 -37.19
N PRO A 507 -3.52 15.01 -38.27
CA PRO A 507 -4.73 14.65 -39.02
C PRO A 507 -4.63 13.27 -39.66
N GLN A 508 -5.76 12.54 -39.72
CA GLN A 508 -5.80 11.22 -40.34
C GLN A 508 -5.31 11.23 -41.80
N ALA A 509 -5.64 12.28 -42.57
CA ALA A 509 -5.18 12.42 -43.95
C ALA A 509 -3.65 12.47 -44.09
N ALA A 510 -2.95 13.05 -43.11
CA ALA A 510 -1.49 13.07 -43.09
C ALA A 510 -0.91 11.69 -42.79
N LEU A 511 -1.52 10.96 -41.85
CA LEU A 511 -1.13 9.57 -41.52
C LEU A 511 -1.33 8.64 -42.71
N ASP A 512 -2.45 8.76 -43.43
CA ASP A 512 -2.74 7.94 -44.60
C ASP A 512 -1.72 8.19 -45.72
N GLU A 513 -1.35 9.46 -45.95
CA GLU A 513 -0.32 9.82 -46.94
C GLU A 513 1.07 9.31 -46.57
N LEU A 514 1.41 9.29 -45.27
CA LEU A 514 2.66 8.70 -44.77
C LEU A 514 2.67 7.18 -44.96
N ILE A 515 1.60 6.49 -44.57
CA ILE A 515 1.50 5.03 -44.66
C ILE A 515 1.51 4.55 -46.12
N ALA A 516 1.05 5.38 -47.06
CA ALA A 516 1.10 5.07 -48.49
C ALA A 516 2.53 5.06 -49.09
N GLN A 517 3.53 5.59 -48.38
CA GLN A 517 4.92 5.59 -48.85
C GLN A 517 5.58 4.23 -48.61
N GLU A 518 6.08 3.60 -49.66
CA GLU A 518 6.70 2.25 -49.59
C GLU A 518 7.87 2.18 -48.58
N ALA A 519 8.61 3.28 -48.40
CA ALA A 519 9.73 3.34 -47.48
C ALA A 519 9.31 3.44 -45.99
N ILE A 520 8.04 3.72 -45.69
CA ILE A 520 7.48 3.82 -44.35
C ILE A 520 6.86 2.47 -43.95
N LYS A 521 7.39 1.86 -42.90
CA LYS A 521 6.92 0.57 -42.37
C LYS A 521 5.75 0.74 -41.40
N ALA A 522 5.74 1.82 -40.63
CA ALA A 522 4.62 2.20 -39.77
C ALA A 522 4.70 3.68 -39.43
N ALA A 523 3.55 4.33 -39.32
CA ALA A 523 3.40 5.67 -38.75
C ALA A 523 2.26 5.63 -37.72
N ARG A 524 2.55 6.08 -36.49
CA ARG A 524 1.58 6.09 -35.38
C ARG A 524 1.56 7.48 -34.73
N PRO A 525 0.39 8.13 -34.64
CA PRO A 525 0.25 9.29 -33.76
C PRO A 525 0.33 8.79 -32.31
N LEU A 526 0.99 9.55 -31.46
CA LEU A 526 1.11 9.28 -30.03
C LEU A 526 0.68 10.51 -29.26
N GLU A 527 -0.07 10.28 -28.20
CA GLU A 527 -0.54 11.31 -27.27
C GLU A 527 0.00 11.02 -25.88
N PHE A 528 0.59 12.04 -25.25
CA PHE A 528 1.12 11.95 -23.90
C PHE A 528 0.50 13.04 -23.03
N ASN A 529 0.11 12.69 -21.82
CA ASN A 529 -0.44 13.65 -20.86
C ASN A 529 0.70 14.46 -20.21
N ILE A 530 1.39 15.33 -20.95
CA ILE A 530 2.49 16.15 -20.44
C ILE A 530 2.00 17.60 -20.39
N GLU A 531 2.29 18.32 -19.30
CA GLU A 531 1.96 19.75 -19.19
C GLU A 531 2.77 20.54 -20.23
N GLU A 532 2.11 21.37 -21.03
CA GLU A 532 2.77 22.33 -21.92
C GLU A 532 3.52 23.37 -21.09
N ALA A 533 4.71 23.74 -21.55
CA ALA A 533 5.57 24.73 -20.90
C ALA A 533 5.13 26.17 -21.19
#